data_AF-A0A831PTP9-F1
#
_entry.id   AF-A0A831PTP9-F1
#
_cell.length_a   1.000
_cell.length_b   1.000
_cell.length_c   1.000
_cell.angle_alpha   90.00
_cell.angle_beta   90.00
_cell.angle_gamma   90.00
#
_symmetry.space_group_name_H-M   'P 1'
#
loop_
_entity.id
_entity.type
_entity.pdbx_description
1 polymer ?
#
loop_
_entity_poly.entity_id
_entity_poly.type
_entity_poly.pdbx_seq_one_letter_code
_entity_poly.pdbx_strand_id
1 'polypeptide(L)'
;MEYPKKRVTSALLALAIFAAAAGPIFAQEPLAERYLTRLSVKSKRARTTGGGLLLAGGGLCIAGGLSMMAEADEDDFLGLGELFGRISVLTGGLYGVGGIYALAVPSAAERACRRTRDLADPGEREAACAEALARLARKGHRSRMIGAGVFCGLGIVGAISASSGDDPSGALPALAYGGGLSLFFFLVKSRAERTYLAYLEERGVRPAPELVLGLGPRGGFRAGLSFDF
;
A
#
# COMPACT_ATOMS: atom_id res chain seq x y z
N MET A 1 75.55 -22.80 14.94
CA MET A 1 74.55 -22.68 13.86
C MET A 1 73.17 -22.78 14.48
N GLU A 2 72.65 -21.67 15.01
CA GLU A 2 71.30 -21.60 15.58
C GLU A 2 70.37 -21.00 14.55
N TYR A 3 69.35 -21.76 14.16
CA TYR A 3 68.32 -21.29 13.22
C TYR A 3 67.32 -20.36 13.95
N PRO A 4 66.95 -19.23 13.34
CA PRO A 4 66.05 -18.24 13.95
C PRO A 4 64.59 -18.73 13.96
N LYS A 5 64.22 -19.49 15.00
CA LYS A 5 62.84 -20.00 15.25
C LYS A 5 61.79 -18.93 15.56
N LYS A 6 62.17 -17.68 15.81
CA LYS A 6 61.23 -16.64 16.31
C LYS A 6 60.35 -15.96 15.27
N ARG A 7 60.64 -16.08 13.96
CA ARG A 7 59.87 -15.36 12.92
C ARG A 7 58.62 -16.10 12.44
N VAL A 8 58.54 -17.42 12.63
CA VAL A 8 57.42 -18.23 12.12
C VAL A 8 56.18 -18.11 13.01
N THR A 9 56.37 -17.92 14.33
CA THR A 9 55.25 -17.78 15.28
C THR A 9 54.50 -16.46 15.12
N SER A 10 55.17 -15.37 14.75
CA SER A 10 54.54 -14.06 14.55
C SER A 10 53.61 -14.03 13.32
N ALA A 11 54.02 -14.68 12.23
CA ALA A 11 53.24 -14.73 10.99
C ALA A 11 51.97 -15.58 11.14
N LEU A 12 52.06 -16.72 11.85
CA LEU A 12 50.91 -17.58 12.13
C LEU A 12 49.89 -16.91 13.06
N LEU A 13 50.35 -16.10 14.03
CA LEU A 13 49.46 -15.35 14.91
C LEU A 13 48.74 -14.21 14.16
N ALA A 14 49.43 -13.51 13.27
CA ALA A 14 48.81 -12.49 12.42
C ALA A 14 47.78 -13.08 11.45
N LEU A 15 48.06 -14.25 10.85
CA LEU A 15 47.13 -14.94 9.96
C LEU A 15 45.89 -15.45 10.73
N ALA A 16 46.06 -15.96 11.95
CA ALA A 16 44.96 -16.41 12.79
C ALA A 16 44.06 -15.25 13.28
N ILE A 17 44.65 -14.08 13.57
CA ILE A 17 43.88 -12.87 13.90
C ILE A 17 43.13 -12.35 12.67
N PHE A 18 43.72 -12.41 11.47
CA PHE A 18 43.04 -11.99 10.23
C PHE A 18 41.91 -12.96 9.85
N ALA A 19 42.09 -14.27 10.07
CA ALA A 19 41.05 -15.28 9.86
C ALA A 19 39.93 -15.21 10.92
N ALA A 20 40.23 -14.75 12.15
CA ALA A 20 39.22 -14.51 13.19
C ALA A 20 38.51 -13.14 13.05
N ALA A 21 39.16 -12.15 12.44
CA ALA A 21 38.56 -10.85 12.08
C ALA A 21 37.74 -10.93 10.79
N ALA A 22 38.09 -11.85 9.89
CA ALA A 22 37.15 -12.48 8.96
C ALA A 22 36.26 -13.47 9.74
N GLY A 23 35.63 -12.98 10.82
CA GLY A 23 34.47 -13.65 11.38
C GLY A 23 33.53 -14.01 10.23
N PRO A 24 32.72 -15.07 10.36
CA PRO A 24 31.80 -15.48 9.30
C PRO A 24 31.20 -14.18 8.79
N ILE A 25 31.42 -13.88 7.50
CA ILE A 25 30.64 -12.85 6.82
C ILE A 25 29.25 -13.37 7.07
N PHE A 26 28.65 -12.90 8.16
CA PHE A 26 27.40 -13.41 8.65
C PHE A 26 26.55 -13.30 7.41
N ALA A 27 25.95 -14.41 7.00
CA ALA A 27 24.93 -14.40 5.99
C ALA A 27 23.87 -13.45 6.55
N GLN A 28 24.09 -12.14 6.36
CA GLN A 28 23.22 -11.08 6.79
C GLN A 28 21.98 -11.44 6.03
N GLU A 29 20.94 -11.80 6.78
CA GLU A 29 19.68 -12.13 6.16
C GLU A 29 19.40 -11.02 5.14
N PRO A 30 19.25 -11.38 3.86
CA PRO A 30 19.09 -10.42 2.78
C PRO A 30 18.05 -9.37 3.19
N LEU A 31 18.51 -8.12 3.31
CA LEU A 31 17.78 -7.04 3.98
C LEU A 31 16.43 -6.81 3.30
N ALA A 32 16.40 -6.78 1.97
CA ALA A 32 15.18 -6.62 1.19
C ALA A 32 14.24 -7.81 1.38
N GLU A 33 14.75 -9.04 1.47
CA GLU A 33 13.94 -10.23 1.75
C GLU A 33 13.18 -10.10 3.08
N ARG A 34 13.86 -9.62 4.14
CA ARG A 34 13.25 -9.38 5.46
C ARG A 34 12.13 -8.35 5.38
N TYR A 35 12.35 -7.21 4.71
CA TYR A 35 11.34 -6.17 4.54
C TYR A 35 10.14 -6.65 3.70
N LEU A 36 10.39 -7.37 2.61
CA LEU A 36 9.35 -7.90 1.73
C LEU A 36 8.50 -8.95 2.45
N THR A 37 9.12 -9.84 3.23
CA THR A 37 8.42 -10.84 4.04
C THR A 37 7.58 -10.19 5.14
N ARG A 38 8.13 -9.19 5.84
CA ARG A 38 7.37 -8.45 6.85
C ARG A 38 6.18 -7.70 6.22
N LEU A 39 6.37 -7.11 5.05
CA LEU A 39 5.31 -6.44 4.30
C LEU A 39 4.24 -7.43 3.84
N SER A 40 4.62 -8.62 3.36
CA SER A 40 3.67 -9.64 2.91
C SER A 40 2.80 -10.17 4.05
N VAL A 41 3.38 -10.43 5.23
CA VAL A 41 2.65 -10.83 6.44
C VAL A 41 1.69 -9.74 6.91
N LYS A 42 2.17 -8.49 7.00
CA LYS A 42 1.32 -7.35 7.37
C LYS A 42 0.19 -7.12 6.37
N SER A 43 0.47 -7.29 5.07
CA SER A 43 -0.50 -7.15 3.98
C SER A 43 -1.56 -8.25 4.05
N LYS A 44 -1.16 -9.51 4.28
CA LYS A 44 -2.08 -10.64 4.48
C LYS A 44 -3.01 -10.39 5.66
N ARG A 45 -2.47 -9.97 6.82
CA ARG A 45 -3.29 -9.65 7.99
C ARG A 45 -4.28 -8.51 7.70
N ALA A 46 -3.83 -7.45 7.04
CA ALA A 46 -4.67 -6.33 6.66
C ALA A 46 -5.81 -6.74 5.73
N ARG A 47 -5.49 -7.60 4.75
CA ARG A 47 -6.44 -8.15 3.79
C ARG A 47 -7.48 -9.03 4.46
N THR A 48 -7.06 -9.93 5.37
CA THR A 48 -7.97 -10.78 6.12
C THR A 48 -8.89 -9.97 7.04
N THR A 49 -8.34 -9.02 7.80
CA THR A 49 -9.14 -8.16 8.67
C THR A 49 -10.07 -7.25 7.88
N GLY A 50 -9.56 -6.56 6.85
CA GLY A 50 -10.35 -5.66 6.02
C GLY A 50 -11.44 -6.38 5.23
N GLY A 51 -11.11 -7.53 4.63
CA GLY A 51 -12.09 -8.35 3.92
C GLY A 51 -13.18 -8.91 4.85
N GLY A 52 -12.80 -9.34 6.06
CA GLY A 52 -13.76 -9.77 7.09
C GLY A 52 -14.68 -8.65 7.56
N LEU A 53 -14.14 -7.45 7.78
CA LEU A 53 -14.94 -6.27 8.15
C LEU A 53 -15.89 -5.85 7.03
N LEU A 54 -15.44 -5.87 5.77
CA LEU A 54 -16.29 -5.58 4.62
C LEU A 54 -17.43 -6.60 4.48
N LEU A 55 -17.14 -7.89 4.67
CA LEU A 55 -18.17 -8.92 4.67
C LEU A 55 -19.20 -8.73 5.79
N ALA A 56 -18.72 -8.51 7.02
CA ALA A 56 -19.60 -8.31 8.17
C ALA A 56 -20.47 -7.06 8.00
N GLY A 57 -19.87 -5.94 7.60
CA GLY A 57 -20.59 -4.70 7.31
C GLY A 57 -21.59 -4.87 6.17
N GLY A 58 -21.20 -5.57 5.09
CA GLY A 58 -22.09 -5.89 3.98
C GLY A 58 -23.31 -6.71 4.40
N GLY A 59 -23.11 -7.75 5.22
CA GLY A 59 -24.19 -8.55 5.77
C GLY A 59 -25.16 -7.75 6.65
N LEU A 60 -24.63 -6.87 7.51
CA LEU A 60 -25.45 -5.97 8.33
C LEU A 60 -26.28 -5.00 7.48
N CYS A 61 -25.68 -4.40 6.44
CA CYS A 61 -26.39 -3.50 5.53
C CYS A 61 -27.50 -4.23 4.75
N ILE A 62 -27.26 -5.47 4.30
CA ILE A 62 -28.28 -6.27 3.61
C ILE A 62 -29.42 -6.61 4.57
N ALA A 63 -29.12 -7.15 5.75
CA ALA A 63 -30.13 -7.53 6.72
C ALA A 63 -30.99 -6.32 7.17
N GLY A 64 -30.34 -5.20 7.49
CA GLY A 64 -31.04 -3.97 7.88
C GLY A 64 -31.84 -3.35 6.72
N GLY A 65 -31.32 -3.41 5.49
CA GLY A 65 -32.05 -2.93 4.32
C GLY A 65 -33.29 -3.77 4.04
N LEU A 66 -33.19 -5.10 4.16
CA LEU A 66 -34.32 -6.01 4.01
C LEU A 66 -35.36 -5.83 5.12
N SER A 67 -34.95 -5.60 6.38
CA SER A 67 -35.90 -5.33 7.46
C SER A 67 -36.65 -4.02 7.23
N MET A 68 -35.96 -2.96 6.80
CA MET A 68 -36.60 -1.69 6.42
C MET A 68 -37.60 -1.87 5.27
N MET A 69 -37.28 -2.69 4.28
CA MET A 69 -38.20 -2.99 3.17
C MET A 69 -39.39 -3.84 3.60
N ALA A 70 -39.25 -4.68 4.63
CA ALA A 70 -40.33 -5.52 5.15
C ALA A 70 -41.32 -4.74 6.04
N GLU A 71 -40.84 -3.68 6.70
CA GLU A 71 -41.65 -2.79 7.56
C GLU A 71 -42.24 -1.59 6.81
N ALA A 72 -41.87 -1.38 5.54
CA ALA A 72 -42.43 -0.32 4.72
C ALA A 72 -43.88 -0.66 4.33
N ASP A 73 -44.84 -0.17 5.13
CA ASP A 73 -46.27 -0.21 4.81
C ASP A 73 -46.61 0.72 3.63
N GLU A 74 -47.75 0.48 2.96
CA GLU A 74 -48.22 1.29 1.82
C GLU A 74 -48.46 2.78 2.16
N ASP A 75 -48.59 3.11 3.45
CA ASP A 75 -48.82 4.46 3.97
C ASP A 75 -47.53 5.25 4.25
N ASP A 76 -46.35 4.74 3.89
CA ASP A 76 -45.08 5.45 4.04
C ASP A 76 -45.05 6.68 3.10
N PHE A 77 -45.55 7.81 3.61
CA PHE A 77 -45.93 9.03 2.87
C PHE A 77 -44.86 9.61 1.92
N LEU A 78 -43.59 9.22 2.11
CA LEU A 78 -42.46 9.68 1.29
C LEU A 78 -41.70 8.54 0.59
N GLY A 79 -42.10 7.27 0.78
CA GLY A 79 -41.41 6.09 0.26
C GLY A 79 -39.94 5.97 0.70
N LEU A 80 -39.58 6.65 1.80
CA LEU A 80 -38.20 6.76 2.25
C LEU A 80 -37.70 5.43 2.80
N GLY A 81 -38.54 4.66 3.51
CA GLY A 81 -38.17 3.35 4.04
C GLY A 81 -37.74 2.39 2.93
N GLU A 82 -38.54 2.32 1.86
CA GLU A 82 -38.22 1.48 0.70
C GLU A 82 -36.95 1.95 -0.03
N LEU A 83 -36.80 3.27 -0.24
CA LEU A 83 -35.62 3.83 -0.90
C LEU A 83 -34.33 3.58 -0.09
N PHE A 84 -34.34 3.88 1.21
CA PHE A 84 -33.19 3.64 2.10
C PHE A 84 -32.90 2.14 2.23
N GLY A 85 -33.93 1.30 2.28
CA GLY A 85 -33.80 -0.16 2.26
C GLY A 85 -33.08 -0.64 1.01
N ARG A 86 -33.51 -0.22 -0.19
CA ARG A 86 -32.87 -0.56 -1.47
C ARG A 86 -31.41 -0.10 -1.54
N ILE A 87 -31.14 1.16 -1.15
CA ILE A 87 -29.76 1.70 -1.13
C ILE A 87 -28.89 0.89 -0.16
N SER A 88 -29.42 0.51 1.00
CA SER A 88 -28.71 -0.28 2.01
C SER A 88 -28.38 -1.68 1.50
N VAL A 89 -29.33 -2.37 0.85
CA VAL A 89 -29.10 -3.68 0.24
C VAL A 89 -28.05 -3.60 -0.88
N LEU A 90 -28.13 -2.61 -1.77
CA LEU A 90 -27.17 -2.41 -2.84
C LEU A 90 -25.75 -2.14 -2.30
N THR A 91 -25.64 -1.25 -1.32
CA THR A 91 -24.36 -0.92 -0.67
C THR A 91 -23.80 -2.14 0.06
N GLY A 92 -24.65 -2.89 0.76
CA GLY A 92 -24.28 -4.11 1.43
C GLY A 92 -23.79 -5.20 0.47
N GLY A 93 -24.42 -5.32 -0.70
CA GLY A 93 -23.97 -6.20 -1.79
C GLY A 93 -22.57 -5.82 -2.29
N LEU A 94 -22.31 -4.53 -2.52
CA LEU A 94 -20.98 -4.05 -2.92
C LEU A 94 -19.90 -4.35 -1.89
N TYR A 95 -20.20 -4.16 -0.59
CA TYR A 95 -19.29 -4.54 0.49
C TYR A 95 -19.09 -6.05 0.59
N GLY A 96 -20.14 -6.84 0.37
CA GLY A 96 -20.07 -8.29 0.29
C GLY A 96 -19.09 -8.75 -0.80
N VAL A 97 -19.30 -8.30 -2.04
CA VAL A 97 -18.40 -8.65 -3.16
C VAL A 97 -16.98 -8.15 -2.91
N GLY A 98 -16.82 -6.92 -2.42
CA GLY A 98 -15.51 -6.35 -2.08
C GLY A 98 -14.77 -7.14 -1.00
N GLY A 99 -15.50 -7.59 0.03
CA GLY A 99 -14.97 -8.41 1.11
C GLY A 99 -14.53 -9.80 0.64
N ILE A 100 -15.36 -10.49 -0.15
CA ILE A 100 -15.00 -11.77 -0.78
C ILE A 100 -13.76 -11.61 -1.64
N TYR A 101 -13.75 -10.61 -2.52
CA TYR A 101 -12.62 -10.35 -3.41
C TYR A 101 -11.33 -10.10 -2.62
N ALA A 102 -11.39 -9.27 -1.57
CA ALA A 102 -10.25 -9.03 -0.71
C ALA A 102 -9.72 -10.32 -0.07
N LEU A 103 -10.59 -11.20 0.42
CA LEU A 103 -10.17 -12.47 1.03
C LEU A 103 -9.65 -13.50 0.01
N ALA A 104 -10.23 -13.55 -1.17
CA ALA A 104 -9.87 -14.52 -2.21
C ALA A 104 -8.55 -14.17 -2.91
N VAL A 105 -8.34 -12.89 -3.24
CA VAL A 105 -7.21 -12.49 -4.09
C VAL A 105 -5.97 -12.16 -3.27
N PRO A 106 -4.83 -12.88 -3.44
CA PRO A 106 -3.62 -12.58 -2.70
C PRO A 106 -3.08 -11.19 -3.04
N SER A 107 -2.62 -10.48 -2.01
CA SER A 107 -2.09 -9.13 -2.19
C SER A 107 -0.85 -9.12 -3.09
N ALA A 108 -0.54 -7.95 -3.67
CA ALA A 108 0.64 -7.83 -4.54
C ALA A 108 1.95 -8.18 -3.81
N ALA A 109 2.05 -7.85 -2.52
CA ALA A 109 3.20 -8.19 -1.68
C ALA A 109 3.31 -9.70 -1.44
N GLU A 110 2.18 -10.39 -1.17
CA GLU A 110 2.16 -11.86 -1.06
C GLU A 110 2.62 -12.52 -2.36
N ARG A 111 2.14 -12.05 -3.51
CA ARG A 111 2.54 -12.57 -4.83
C ARG A 111 4.00 -12.28 -5.18
N ALA A 112 4.54 -11.15 -4.73
CA ALA A 112 5.96 -10.82 -4.93
C ALA A 112 6.85 -11.71 -4.07
N CYS A 113 6.53 -11.83 -2.77
CA CYS A 113 7.26 -12.68 -1.82
C CYS A 113 7.25 -14.17 -2.24
N ARG A 114 6.13 -14.69 -2.74
CA ARG A 114 6.09 -16.06 -3.29
C ARG A 114 7.03 -16.22 -4.49
N ARG A 115 7.08 -15.25 -5.41
CA ARG A 115 7.93 -15.32 -6.61
C ARG A 115 9.41 -15.27 -6.30
N THR A 116 9.83 -14.48 -5.31
CA THR A 116 11.25 -14.34 -4.98
C THR A 116 11.78 -15.49 -4.13
N ARG A 117 10.90 -16.19 -3.39
CA ARG A 117 11.28 -17.31 -2.53
C ARG A 117 11.85 -18.52 -3.29
N ASP A 118 11.47 -18.68 -4.55
CA ASP A 118 11.90 -19.82 -5.38
C ASP A 118 13.31 -19.63 -6.00
N LEU A 119 13.94 -18.48 -5.80
CA LEU A 119 15.29 -18.19 -6.28
C LEU A 119 16.35 -18.85 -5.39
N ALA A 120 17.20 -19.68 -6.00
CA ALA A 120 18.25 -20.45 -5.32
C ALA A 120 19.44 -19.58 -4.88
N ASP A 121 19.89 -18.66 -5.73
CA ASP A 121 21.02 -17.78 -5.41
C ASP A 121 20.60 -16.65 -4.45
N PRO A 122 21.24 -16.51 -3.27
CA PRO A 122 20.92 -15.43 -2.32
C PRO A 122 21.17 -14.03 -2.89
N GLY A 123 22.15 -13.85 -3.79
CA GLY A 123 22.46 -12.56 -4.39
C GLY A 123 21.35 -12.09 -5.34
N GLU A 124 20.97 -12.94 -6.29
CA GLU A 124 19.83 -12.70 -7.19
C GLU A 124 18.52 -12.51 -6.42
N ARG A 125 18.30 -13.29 -5.34
CA ARG A 125 17.09 -13.17 -4.52
C ARG A 125 16.98 -11.81 -3.83
N GLU A 126 18.06 -11.27 -3.31
CA GLU A 126 18.07 -9.94 -2.68
C GLU A 126 17.77 -8.84 -3.71
N ALA A 127 18.39 -8.90 -4.89
CA ALA A 127 18.14 -7.96 -5.97
C ALA A 127 16.67 -8.00 -6.43
N ALA A 128 16.10 -9.19 -6.62
CA ALA A 128 14.71 -9.37 -6.99
C ALA A 128 13.74 -8.89 -5.90
N CYS A 129 14.09 -9.09 -4.61
CA CYS A 129 13.30 -8.57 -3.49
C CYS A 129 13.32 -7.03 -3.46
N ALA A 130 14.47 -6.41 -3.68
CA ALA A 130 14.62 -4.96 -3.73
C ALA A 130 13.80 -4.35 -4.89
N GLU A 131 13.89 -4.94 -6.09
CA GLU A 131 13.09 -4.51 -7.25
C GLU A 131 11.59 -4.68 -6.99
N ALA A 132 11.19 -5.78 -6.37
CA ALA A 132 9.79 -6.01 -6.01
C ALA A 132 9.27 -4.97 -5.01
N LEU A 133 10.08 -4.59 -4.01
CA LEU A 133 9.71 -3.53 -3.05
C LEU A 133 9.56 -2.17 -3.76
N ALA A 134 10.50 -1.78 -4.62
CA ALA A 134 10.44 -0.56 -5.42
C ALA A 134 9.17 -0.53 -6.28
N ARG A 135 8.89 -1.63 -7.01
CA ARG A 135 7.68 -1.76 -7.84
C ARG A 135 6.40 -1.67 -7.01
N LEU A 136 6.36 -2.26 -5.82
CA LEU A 136 5.23 -2.18 -4.91
C LEU A 136 5.03 -0.75 -4.38
N ALA A 137 6.11 -0.04 -4.07
CA ALA A 137 6.07 1.37 -3.65
C ALA A 137 5.53 2.25 -4.77
N ARG A 138 6.07 2.15 -6.00
CA ARG A 138 5.56 2.86 -7.19
C ARG A 138 4.08 2.58 -7.44
N LYS A 139 3.67 1.31 -7.34
CA LYS A 139 2.25 0.93 -7.51
C LYS A 139 1.37 1.51 -6.39
N GLY A 140 1.83 1.47 -5.14
CA GLY A 140 1.14 2.06 -3.99
C GLY A 140 0.93 3.56 -4.18
N HIS A 141 1.99 4.26 -4.60
CA HIS A 141 1.96 5.68 -4.88
C HIS A 141 0.96 6.03 -5.99
N ARG A 142 1.00 5.29 -7.12
CA ARG A 142 0.05 5.48 -8.22
C ARG A 142 -1.39 5.23 -7.78
N SER A 143 -1.64 4.15 -7.04
CA SER A 143 -2.98 3.83 -6.52
C SER A 143 -3.52 4.93 -5.62
N ARG A 144 -2.65 5.53 -4.81
CA ARG A 144 -2.98 6.63 -3.91
C ARG A 144 -3.36 7.90 -4.67
N MET A 145 -2.59 8.25 -5.70
CA MET A 145 -2.88 9.40 -6.57
C MET A 145 -4.19 9.22 -7.35
N ILE A 146 -4.44 8.01 -7.86
CA ILE A 146 -5.71 7.68 -8.54
C ILE A 146 -6.87 7.79 -7.55
N GLY A 147 -6.75 7.18 -6.36
CA GLY A 147 -7.77 7.25 -5.32
C GLY A 147 -8.10 8.70 -4.94
N ALA A 148 -7.07 9.51 -4.68
CA ALA A 148 -7.25 10.93 -4.39
C ALA A 148 -8.00 11.66 -5.52
N GLY A 149 -7.59 11.44 -6.77
CA GLY A 149 -8.28 12.01 -7.94
C GLY A 149 -9.75 11.60 -8.05
N VAL A 150 -10.06 10.31 -7.82
CA VAL A 150 -11.44 9.80 -7.85
C VAL A 150 -12.29 10.43 -6.75
N PHE A 151 -11.82 10.47 -5.51
CA PHE A 151 -12.57 11.07 -4.40
C PHE A 151 -12.73 12.59 -4.56
N CYS A 152 -11.71 13.27 -5.10
CA CYS A 152 -11.79 14.68 -5.45
C CYS A 152 -12.88 14.93 -6.49
N GLY A 153 -12.86 14.16 -7.59
CA GLY A 153 -13.85 14.25 -8.65
C GLY A 153 -15.27 13.97 -8.16
N LEU A 154 -15.46 12.92 -7.36
CA LEU A 154 -16.76 12.61 -6.74
C LEU A 154 -17.24 13.73 -5.82
N GLY A 155 -16.34 14.34 -5.03
CA GLY A 155 -16.67 15.48 -4.19
C GLY A 155 -17.14 16.69 -4.99
N ILE A 156 -16.44 17.02 -6.08
CA ILE A 156 -16.80 18.14 -6.97
C ILE A 156 -18.14 17.87 -7.66
N VAL A 157 -18.32 16.69 -8.25
CA VAL A 157 -19.58 16.32 -8.91
C VAL A 157 -20.74 16.34 -7.91
N GLY A 158 -20.55 15.77 -6.72
CA GLY A 158 -21.55 15.81 -5.65
C GLY A 158 -21.91 17.23 -5.23
N ALA A 159 -20.92 18.11 -5.09
CA ALA A 159 -21.14 19.52 -4.75
C ALA A 159 -21.90 20.28 -5.84
N ILE A 160 -21.55 20.06 -7.11
CA ILE A 160 -22.25 20.67 -8.26
C ILE A 160 -23.71 20.20 -8.28
N SER A 161 -23.96 18.89 -8.19
CA SER A 161 -25.32 18.34 -8.20
C SER A 161 -26.17 18.85 -7.03
N ALA A 162 -25.58 18.97 -5.83
CA ALA A 162 -26.28 19.53 -4.67
C ALA A 162 -26.53 21.04 -4.81
N SER A 163 -25.64 21.78 -5.47
CA SER A 163 -25.80 23.22 -5.70
C SER A 163 -26.85 23.58 -6.75
N SER A 164 -27.21 22.63 -7.63
CA SER A 164 -28.23 22.83 -8.67
C SER A 164 -29.67 22.56 -8.22
N GLY A 165 -29.88 22.11 -6.98
CA GLY A 165 -31.21 21.90 -6.41
C GLY A 165 -31.77 23.14 -5.71
N ASP A 166 -33.05 23.07 -5.31
CA ASP A 166 -33.74 24.16 -4.59
C ASP A 166 -33.17 24.43 -3.18
N ASP A 167 -32.41 23.49 -2.62
CA ASP A 167 -31.67 23.65 -1.36
C ASP A 167 -30.16 23.35 -1.55
N PRO A 168 -29.30 24.38 -1.59
CA PRO A 168 -27.86 24.20 -1.79
C PRO A 168 -27.11 23.75 -0.52
N SER A 169 -27.79 23.54 0.61
CA SER A 169 -27.16 23.18 1.90
C SER A 169 -26.29 21.91 1.84
N GLY A 170 -26.58 20.99 0.91
CA GLY A 170 -25.84 19.74 0.72
C GLY A 170 -24.48 19.87 0.02
N ALA A 171 -24.18 21.00 -0.64
CA ALA A 171 -22.97 21.14 -1.45
C ALA A 171 -21.69 21.19 -0.60
N LEU A 172 -21.71 21.89 0.53
CA LEU A 172 -20.56 22.02 1.43
C LEU A 172 -20.17 20.68 2.09
N PRO A 173 -21.11 19.90 2.67
CA PRO A 173 -20.81 18.57 3.17
C PRO A 173 -20.23 17.64 2.09
N ALA A 174 -20.82 17.60 0.90
CA ALA A 174 -20.34 16.74 -0.20
C ALA A 174 -18.88 17.06 -0.58
N LEU A 175 -18.55 18.36 -0.69
CA LEU A 175 -17.21 18.82 -0.98
C LEU A 175 -16.23 18.55 0.17
N ALA A 176 -16.67 18.73 1.42
CA ALA A 176 -15.86 18.45 2.60
C ALA A 176 -15.53 16.95 2.73
N TYR A 177 -16.51 16.06 2.51
CA TYR A 177 -16.28 14.61 2.54
C TYR A 177 -15.38 14.15 1.38
N GLY A 178 -15.68 14.54 0.15
CA GLY A 178 -14.88 14.16 -1.01
C GLY A 178 -13.47 14.76 -0.99
N GLY A 179 -13.36 16.04 -0.63
CA GLY A 179 -12.09 16.75 -0.48
C GLY A 179 -11.25 16.20 0.69
N GLY A 180 -11.88 15.93 1.83
CA GLY A 180 -11.23 15.33 2.99
C GLY A 180 -10.67 13.93 2.70
N LEU A 181 -11.46 13.07 2.05
CA LEU A 181 -11.00 11.76 1.60
C LEU A 181 -9.89 11.89 0.55
N SER A 182 -10.03 12.80 -0.42
CA SER A 182 -8.99 13.06 -1.42
C SER A 182 -7.65 13.44 -0.77
N LEU A 183 -7.67 14.38 0.18
CA LEU A 183 -6.49 14.79 0.92
C LEU A 183 -5.92 13.65 1.76
N PHE A 184 -6.77 12.88 2.44
CA PHE A 184 -6.34 11.71 3.20
C PHE A 184 -5.60 10.72 2.30
N PHE A 185 -6.19 10.35 1.16
CA PHE A 185 -5.52 9.48 0.20
C PHE A 185 -4.22 10.13 -0.27
N PHE A 186 -4.23 11.37 -0.73
CA PHE A 186 -3.04 12.05 -1.25
C PHE A 186 -1.88 12.11 -0.24
N LEU A 187 -2.17 12.41 1.03
CA LEU A 187 -1.15 12.63 2.07
C LEU A 187 -0.65 11.32 2.70
N VAL A 188 -1.54 10.36 2.95
CA VAL A 188 -1.17 9.15 3.70
C VAL A 188 -0.42 8.17 2.81
N LYS A 189 0.91 8.10 2.99
CA LYS A 189 1.78 7.15 2.26
C LYS A 189 1.30 5.72 2.43
N SER A 190 1.31 4.97 1.33
CA SER A 190 0.95 3.55 1.37
C SER A 190 1.92 2.75 2.26
N ARG A 191 1.48 1.58 2.73
CA ARG A 191 2.35 0.70 3.55
C ARG A 191 3.58 0.24 2.76
N ALA A 192 3.43 0.02 1.45
CA ALA A 192 4.53 -0.36 0.57
C ALA A 192 5.57 0.77 0.47
N GLU A 193 5.14 2.01 0.22
CA GLU A 193 6.04 3.18 0.22
C GLU A 193 6.80 3.32 1.53
N ARG A 194 6.12 3.26 2.68
CA ARG A 194 6.77 3.36 4.00
C ARG A 194 7.80 2.25 4.23
N THR A 195 7.50 1.03 3.80
CA THR A 195 8.41 -0.11 3.95
C THR A 195 9.65 0.04 3.06
N TYR A 196 9.45 0.50 1.82
CA TYR A 196 10.57 0.73 0.91
C TYR A 196 11.47 1.88 1.36
N LEU A 197 10.88 2.98 1.87
CA LEU A 197 11.65 4.08 2.45
C LEU A 197 12.49 3.62 3.66
N ALA A 198 11.92 2.80 4.55
CA ALA A 198 12.66 2.23 5.67
C ALA A 198 13.81 1.32 5.20
N TYR A 199 13.59 0.54 4.13
CA TYR A 199 14.65 -0.25 3.49
C TYR A 199 15.79 0.63 2.95
N LEU A 200 15.48 1.72 2.24
CA LEU A 200 16.49 2.65 1.71
C LEU A 200 17.28 3.34 2.83
N GLU A 201 16.60 3.76 3.89
CA GLU A 201 17.21 4.37 5.07
C GLU A 201 18.22 3.43 5.74
N GLU A 202 17.85 2.16 5.95
CA GLU A 202 18.73 1.14 6.54
C GLU A 202 19.89 0.75 5.60
N ARG A 203 19.69 0.84 4.28
CA ARG A 203 20.76 0.66 3.28
C ARG A 203 21.71 1.86 3.21
N GLY A 204 21.42 2.96 3.92
CA GLY A 204 22.20 4.21 3.86
C GLY A 204 21.99 5.00 2.57
N VAL A 205 21.01 4.62 1.73
CA VAL A 205 20.66 5.32 0.50
C VAL A 205 19.61 6.37 0.87
N ARG A 206 20.01 7.65 0.92
CA ARG A 206 19.03 8.72 1.12
C ARG A 206 18.20 8.88 -0.15
N PRO A 207 16.86 8.89 -0.08
CA PRO A 207 16.02 9.22 -1.23
C PRO A 207 16.24 10.70 -1.56
N ALA A 208 17.15 10.97 -2.51
CA ALA A 208 17.33 12.31 -3.03
C ALA A 208 16.12 12.64 -3.91
N PRO A 209 15.41 13.75 -3.66
CA PRO A 209 14.40 14.21 -4.61
C PRO A 209 15.10 14.53 -5.91
N GLU A 210 14.81 13.76 -6.96
CA GLU A 210 15.33 14.04 -8.28
C GLU A 210 14.40 15.08 -8.92
N LEU A 211 14.92 16.30 -9.08
CA LEU A 211 14.21 17.33 -9.83
C LEU A 211 14.32 16.97 -11.32
N VAL A 212 13.30 16.30 -11.84
CA VAL A 212 13.20 15.99 -13.26
C VAL A 212 12.68 17.24 -13.97
N LEU A 213 13.60 17.96 -14.61
CA LEU A 213 13.29 19.03 -15.55
C LEU A 213 13.24 18.40 -16.94
N GLY A 214 12.06 18.35 -17.54
CA GLY A 214 11.87 17.70 -18.84
C GLY A 214 10.92 18.47 -19.76
N LEU A 215 11.17 18.39 -21.07
CA LEU A 215 10.25 18.89 -22.09
C LEU A 215 9.08 17.91 -22.20
N GLY A 216 7.87 18.39 -21.90
CA GLY A 216 6.65 17.62 -22.06
C GLY A 216 6.31 17.37 -23.54
N PRO A 217 5.46 16.37 -23.84
CA PRO A 217 5.12 15.93 -25.20
C PRO A 217 4.40 16.98 -26.07
N ARG A 218 4.12 18.18 -25.53
CA ARG A 218 3.53 19.32 -26.25
C ARG A 218 4.44 20.56 -26.22
N GLY A 219 5.75 20.38 -26.05
CA GLY A 219 6.74 21.47 -26.07
C GLY A 219 6.76 22.36 -24.83
N GLY A 220 6.02 22.02 -23.76
CA GLY A 220 6.04 22.76 -22.49
C GLY A 220 7.11 22.25 -21.54
N PHE A 221 7.75 23.14 -20.78
CA PHE A 221 8.69 22.77 -19.72
C PHE A 221 7.93 22.16 -18.52
N ARG A 222 8.33 20.98 -18.06
CA ARG A 222 7.81 20.35 -16.83
C ARG A 222 8.92 20.32 -15.80
N ALA A 223 8.72 21.02 -14.70
CA ALA A 223 9.47 20.78 -13.48
C ALA A 223 8.66 19.81 -12.62
N GLY A 224 9.15 18.59 -12.49
CA GLY A 224 8.58 17.59 -11.60
C GLY A 224 9.56 17.26 -10.50
N LEU A 225 9.10 17.30 -9.24
CA LEU A 225 9.78 16.57 -8.18
C LEU A 225 9.45 15.09 -8.37
N SER A 226 10.39 14.35 -8.96
CA SER A 226 10.35 12.91 -9.02
C SER A 226 11.04 12.39 -7.76
N PHE A 227 10.35 11.59 -6.99
CA PHE A 227 11.05 10.70 -6.07
C PHE A 227 11.34 9.45 -6.90
N ASP A 228 12.60 9.23 -7.25
CA ASP A 228 12.97 7.96 -7.86
C ASP A 228 12.78 6.88 -6.78
N PHE A 229 11.78 6.04 -6.99
CA PHE A 229 11.33 4.96 -6.10
C PHE A 229 11.81 3.61 -6.61
#